data_AF-A0A355TXW7-F1
#
_entry.id   AF-A0A355TXW7-F1
#
_cell.length_a   1.000
_cell.length_b   1.000
_cell.length_c   1.000
_cell.angle_alpha   90.00
_cell.angle_beta   90.00
_cell.angle_gamma   90.00
#
_symmetry.space_group_name_H-M   'P 1'
#
loop_
_entity.id
_entity.type
_entity.pdbx_description
1 polymer ?
#
loop_
_entity_poly.entity_id
_entity_poly.type
_entity_poly.pdbx_seq_one_letter_code
_entity_poly.pdbx_strand_id
1 'polypeptide(L)'
;MCAIIIKCVLEFCPRKEIIMNTNKLRQVLCALLGAVICTTAAFSFSGCENEKQDKNQSTTDAATQDVATADTAISTDDEANTLTVLESIGIDAASLGIEPNINRNDNISVGYQLEKPKEGDTIAVLQTSEGDITIRFFPELAPKTVTNFINLAEQGAYDNTTFYRVIDDFMIQGGNPEQTSTYGADFEDEFSDKLFNIRGAVSMANSNRDTNTSQFFINQKDAEAFKAEGGWNVLEQNWESAKTQLVNYKDSNLLSTFIDQYGATCYDTDLVPDSVKALYSKNGGNAHLDGAYNAVDRGNTVFAQVIEGMDVVDKIALVKTDENDMPEENVVIKKIEIKTFSDSENTTAEE
;
A
#
# COMPACT_ATOMS: atom_id res chain seq x y z
N MET A 1 -0.20 20.92 -49.07
CA MET A 1 -0.49 20.01 -50.18
C MET A 1 -1.15 18.76 -49.60
N CYS A 2 -2.44 18.59 -49.92
CA CYS A 2 -3.25 17.36 -49.92
C CYS A 2 -3.24 16.46 -48.66
N ALA A 3 -4.31 16.20 -47.89
CA ALA A 3 -5.75 16.02 -48.19
C ALA A 3 -6.00 15.24 -49.49
N ILE A 4 -6.57 14.04 -49.37
CA ILE A 4 -6.52 12.87 -50.30
C ILE A 4 -5.36 11.97 -49.86
N ILE A 5 -5.55 10.96 -49.01
CA ILE A 5 -6.20 9.68 -49.32
C ILE A 5 -6.98 9.19 -48.07
N ILE A 6 -8.27 9.50 -48.03
CA ILE A 6 -9.29 8.77 -47.27
C ILE A 6 -10.33 8.33 -48.30
N LYS A 7 -10.12 7.17 -48.92
CA LYS A 7 -11.14 6.33 -49.57
C LYS A 7 -10.47 5.09 -50.16
N CYS A 8 -11.17 3.96 -50.05
CA CYS A 8 -10.80 2.61 -50.48
C CYS A 8 -9.95 1.82 -49.50
N VAL A 9 -10.57 1.33 -48.41
CA VAL A 9 -10.82 -0.12 -48.19
C VAL A 9 -12.00 -0.25 -47.19
N LEU A 10 -13.22 0.02 -47.67
CA LEU A 10 -14.45 -0.39 -46.99
C LEU A 10 -15.36 -0.98 -48.07
N GLU A 11 -15.21 -2.28 -48.32
CA GLU A 11 -16.26 -3.23 -48.68
C GLU A 11 -15.61 -4.56 -49.11
N PHE A 12 -16.19 -5.68 -48.65
CA PHE A 12 -15.79 -7.09 -48.78
C PHE A 12 -14.91 -7.72 -47.69
N CYS A 13 -15.48 -7.92 -46.49
CA CYS A 13 -15.37 -9.19 -45.76
C CYS A 13 -16.52 -9.32 -44.73
N PRO A 14 -17.23 -10.46 -44.63
CA PRO A 14 -18.43 -10.57 -43.79
C PRO A 14 -18.12 -10.74 -42.30
N ARG A 15 -19.09 -10.29 -41.48
CA ARG A 15 -19.15 -10.38 -40.00
C ARG A 15 -18.59 -11.69 -39.43
N LYS A 16 -17.61 -11.57 -38.53
CA LYS A 16 -17.53 -12.36 -37.29
C LYS A 16 -17.16 -11.42 -36.14
N GLU A 17 -17.88 -11.59 -35.05
CA GLU A 17 -17.76 -10.86 -33.79
C GLU A 17 -16.35 -10.99 -33.20
N ILE A 18 -15.79 -9.86 -32.75
CA ILE A 18 -14.80 -9.83 -31.69
C ILE A 18 -15.25 -8.73 -30.73
N ILE A 19 -15.92 -9.14 -29.66
CA ILE A 19 -16.10 -8.30 -28.48
C ILE A 19 -14.75 -8.34 -27.75
N MET A 20 -13.91 -7.32 -27.97
CA MET A 20 -12.72 -7.11 -27.15
C MET A 20 -13.20 -6.56 -25.79
N ASN A 21 -13.09 -7.39 -24.76
CA ASN A 21 -13.36 -7.06 -23.37
C ASN A 21 -12.33 -6.04 -22.86
N THR A 22 -12.81 -4.92 -22.33
CA THR A 22 -12.07 -3.73 -21.86
C THR A 22 -11.03 -4.00 -20.75
N ASN A 23 -10.99 -5.20 -20.19
CA ASN A 23 -10.02 -5.59 -19.16
C ASN A 23 -8.60 -5.88 -19.71
N LYS A 24 -8.47 -6.28 -20.98
CA LYS A 24 -7.15 -6.59 -21.58
C LYS A 24 -6.31 -5.36 -21.97
N LEU A 25 -6.89 -4.16 -21.99
CA LEU A 25 -6.11 -2.92 -22.15
C LEU A 25 -5.46 -2.49 -20.82
N ARG A 26 -6.05 -2.91 -19.68
CA ARG A 26 -5.63 -2.51 -18.33
C ARG A 26 -4.40 -3.28 -17.84
N GLN A 27 -4.27 -4.57 -18.18
CA GLN A 27 -3.11 -5.40 -17.81
C GLN A 27 -1.87 -5.16 -18.67
N VAL A 28 -2.03 -4.79 -19.95
CA VAL A 28 -0.89 -4.57 -20.86
C VAL A 28 -0.19 -3.23 -20.62
N LEU A 29 -0.88 -2.24 -20.03
CA LEU A 29 -0.32 -0.92 -19.74
C LEU A 29 0.58 -0.88 -18.49
N CYS A 30 0.40 -1.76 -17.51
CA CYS A 30 1.28 -1.81 -16.33
C CYS A 30 2.62 -2.52 -16.59
N ALA A 31 2.72 -3.38 -17.62
CA ALA A 31 3.93 -4.18 -17.87
C ALA A 31 4.80 -3.69 -19.05
N LEU A 32 4.43 -2.60 -19.75
CA LEU A 32 5.13 -2.16 -20.98
C LEU A 32 5.74 -0.76 -20.96
N LEU A 33 5.72 -0.03 -19.84
CA LEU A 33 6.42 1.27 -19.76
C LEU A 33 7.92 1.16 -19.44
N GLY A 34 8.46 -0.06 -19.26
CA GLY A 34 9.86 -0.30 -18.89
C GLY A 34 10.85 -0.58 -20.05
N ALA A 35 10.49 -0.43 -21.33
CA ALA A 35 11.39 -0.86 -22.40
C ALA A 35 11.29 -0.10 -23.74
N VAL A 36 11.61 1.20 -23.78
CA VAL A 36 12.09 1.84 -25.03
C VAL A 36 13.04 3.02 -24.72
N ILE A 37 14.33 2.79 -24.44
CA ILE A 37 15.42 3.69 -24.91
C ILE A 37 16.71 2.87 -25.07
N CYS A 38 17.02 2.46 -26.30
CA CYS A 38 18.41 2.20 -26.69
C CYS A 38 18.57 2.48 -28.18
N THR A 39 19.24 3.59 -28.50
CA THR A 39 20.33 3.71 -29.49
C THR A 39 20.41 5.16 -29.98
N THR A 40 21.49 5.85 -29.63
CA THR A 40 22.37 6.53 -30.60
C THR A 40 23.63 7.02 -29.90
N ALA A 41 24.69 7.09 -30.70
CA ALA A 41 26.07 6.94 -30.34
C ALA A 41 26.74 8.18 -29.73
N ALA A 42 27.85 7.88 -29.05
CA ALA A 42 28.85 8.77 -28.51
C ALA A 42 29.34 9.85 -29.48
N PHE A 43 29.56 11.05 -28.94
CA PHE A 43 30.60 11.96 -29.39
C PHE A 43 31.41 12.42 -28.19
N SER A 44 32.67 11.99 -28.17
CA SER A 44 33.72 12.49 -27.30
C SER A 44 34.16 13.87 -27.77
N PHE A 45 34.28 14.84 -26.85
CA PHE A 45 35.18 15.97 -27.03
C PHE A 45 36.06 16.11 -25.78
N SER A 46 37.36 15.97 -26.03
CA SER A 46 38.46 16.31 -25.14
C SER A 46 38.74 17.81 -25.25
N GLY A 47 39.09 18.48 -24.16
CA GLY A 47 39.34 19.93 -24.17
C GLY A 47 39.82 20.54 -22.86
N CYS A 48 41.10 20.28 -22.55
CA CYS A 48 42.12 21.12 -21.88
C CYS A 48 41.80 21.98 -20.62
N GLU A 49 42.63 21.76 -19.60
CA GLU A 49 42.96 22.64 -18.47
C GLU A 49 43.49 24.03 -18.85
N ASN A 50 43.24 25.02 -17.97
CA ASN A 50 44.33 25.75 -17.31
C ASN A 50 43.85 26.55 -16.06
N GLU A 51 44.63 26.40 -14.99
CA GLU A 51 44.88 27.26 -13.82
C GLU A 51 44.54 28.77 -13.99
N LYS A 52 44.12 29.55 -12.98
CA LYS A 52 44.83 29.86 -11.72
C LYS A 52 43.98 30.76 -10.79
N GLN A 53 44.38 30.74 -9.52
CA GLN A 53 43.83 31.39 -8.33
C GLN A 53 43.72 32.93 -8.39
N ASP A 54 42.81 33.50 -7.60
CA ASP A 54 43.21 34.59 -6.69
C ASP A 54 42.41 34.60 -5.38
N LYS A 55 43.14 34.85 -4.30
CA LYS A 55 42.69 34.92 -2.90
C LYS A 55 42.15 36.31 -2.60
N ASN A 56 41.19 36.43 -1.68
CA ASN A 56 41.33 37.42 -0.62
C ASN A 56 40.65 37.00 0.68
N GLN A 57 41.32 37.33 1.78
CA GLN A 57 41.12 36.91 3.16
C GLN A 57 41.00 38.17 4.03
N SER A 58 40.12 38.17 5.04
CA SER A 58 40.29 38.85 6.34
C SER A 58 39.06 38.55 7.22
N THR A 59 39.13 37.76 8.31
CA THR A 59 39.44 38.11 9.73
C THR A 59 38.47 39.14 10.31
N THR A 60 37.93 39.10 11.53
CA THR A 60 38.00 38.32 12.80
C THR A 60 36.77 38.82 13.62
N ASP A 61 36.18 38.14 14.59
CA ASP A 61 36.58 38.17 16.01
C ASP A 61 35.59 37.34 16.84
N ALA A 62 36.10 36.72 17.90
CA ALA A 62 35.35 36.03 18.94
C ALA A 62 35.14 36.97 20.14
N ALA A 63 33.95 36.96 20.73
CA ALA A 63 33.73 37.42 22.09
C ALA A 63 32.54 36.69 22.74
N THR A 64 32.82 36.01 23.83
CA THR A 64 31.89 35.39 24.78
C THR A 64 31.32 36.45 25.73
N GLN A 65 30.03 36.35 26.09
CA GLN A 65 29.52 36.80 27.39
C GLN A 65 28.22 36.08 27.76
N ASP A 66 28.20 35.56 28.99
CA ASP A 66 27.10 34.88 29.67
C ASP A 66 26.04 35.85 30.25
N VAL A 67 24.91 35.23 30.63
CA VAL A 67 23.90 35.61 31.63
C VAL A 67 22.68 36.40 31.12
N ALA A 68 21.53 35.72 30.99
CA ALA A 68 20.41 35.82 31.93
C ALA A 68 19.15 35.06 31.44
N THR A 69 18.51 34.43 32.41
CA THR A 69 17.24 33.70 32.39
C THR A 69 16.05 34.48 31.83
N ALA A 70 15.23 33.81 31.01
CA ALA A 70 13.81 34.11 30.87
C ALA A 70 13.04 32.82 30.56
N ASP A 71 12.28 32.36 31.55
CA ASP A 71 11.15 31.45 31.36
C ASP A 71 10.27 32.00 30.23
N THR A 72 10.14 31.23 29.15
CA THR A 72 9.04 31.40 28.21
C THR A 72 8.39 30.05 28.04
N ALA A 73 7.15 29.97 28.47
CA ALA A 73 6.28 28.82 28.34
C ALA A 73 6.36 28.26 26.91
N ILE A 74 6.61 26.96 26.80
CA ILE A 74 6.46 26.21 25.56
C ILE A 74 4.96 26.20 25.25
N SER A 75 4.55 27.04 24.30
CA SER A 75 3.26 26.92 23.65
C SER A 75 3.30 25.68 22.76
N THR A 76 2.41 24.75 23.06
CA THR A 76 2.07 23.57 22.27
C THR A 76 1.34 24.00 21.00
N ASP A 77 2.07 24.33 19.94
CA ASP A 77 1.54 24.50 18.59
C ASP A 77 2.61 24.03 17.60
N ASP A 78 2.79 22.70 17.51
CA ASP A 78 3.63 22.05 16.49
C ASP A 78 2.71 21.26 15.55
N GLU A 79 1.70 21.91 14.98
CA GLU A 79 1.25 21.54 13.64
C GLU A 79 2.35 21.98 12.67
N ALA A 80 3.39 21.16 12.55
CA ALA A 80 4.33 21.28 11.46
C ALA A 80 3.53 21.10 10.16
N ASN A 81 3.19 22.21 9.54
CA ASN A 81 2.61 22.29 8.21
C ASN A 81 3.66 21.78 7.21
N THR A 82 3.86 20.46 7.17
CA THR A 82 4.61 19.79 6.13
C THR A 82 3.74 19.85 4.88
N LEU A 83 4.06 20.82 4.03
CA LEU A 83 3.50 20.94 2.68
C LEU A 83 3.52 19.54 2.04
N THR A 84 2.36 19.04 1.64
CA THR A 84 2.26 17.76 0.94
C THR A 84 3.02 17.83 -0.37
N VAL A 85 3.45 16.68 -0.92
CA VAL A 85 4.12 16.69 -2.22
C VAL A 85 3.24 17.30 -3.31
N LEU A 86 1.91 17.12 -3.24
CA LEU A 86 0.95 17.73 -4.15
C LEU A 86 1.02 19.25 -4.11
N GLU A 87 0.97 19.84 -2.93
CA GLU A 87 1.07 21.29 -2.77
C GLU A 87 2.45 21.81 -3.20
N SER A 88 3.52 21.04 -2.94
CA SER A 88 4.88 21.39 -3.38
C SER A 88 5.04 21.49 -4.90
N ILE A 89 4.26 20.71 -5.66
CA ILE A 89 4.23 20.76 -7.14
C ILE A 89 3.12 21.65 -7.70
N GLY A 90 2.36 22.31 -6.82
CA GLY A 90 1.31 23.28 -7.17
C GLY A 90 -0.07 22.66 -7.44
N ILE A 91 -0.35 21.48 -6.89
CA ILE A 91 -1.68 20.86 -6.91
C ILE A 91 -2.41 21.20 -5.61
N ASP A 92 -3.60 21.79 -5.72
CA ASP A 92 -4.50 22.02 -4.59
C ASP A 92 -5.21 20.69 -4.23
N ALA A 93 -4.65 19.98 -3.24
CA ALA A 93 -5.15 18.68 -2.78
C ALA A 93 -6.60 18.76 -2.28
N ALA A 94 -6.95 19.82 -1.54
CA ALA A 94 -8.30 20.03 -1.00
C ALA A 94 -9.34 20.19 -2.11
N SER A 95 -8.99 20.88 -3.22
CA SER A 95 -9.88 21.01 -4.39
C SER A 95 -10.21 19.67 -5.07
N LEU A 96 -9.38 18.65 -4.86
CA LEU A 96 -9.54 17.28 -5.35
C LEU A 96 -10.16 16.36 -4.29
N GLY A 97 -10.53 16.92 -3.13
CA GLY A 97 -11.02 16.19 -1.97
C GLY A 97 -9.96 15.29 -1.33
N ILE A 98 -8.66 15.48 -1.59
CA ILE A 98 -7.57 14.67 -1.04
C ILE A 98 -7.25 15.19 0.36
N GLU A 99 -7.68 14.44 1.38
CA GLU A 99 -7.52 14.77 2.80
C GLU A 99 -7.20 13.49 3.59
N PRO A 100 -5.97 12.95 3.46
CA PRO A 100 -5.62 11.68 4.08
C PRO A 100 -5.72 11.76 5.60
N ASN A 101 -6.61 10.95 6.17
CA ASN A 101 -6.78 10.82 7.61
C ASN A 101 -5.80 9.77 8.15
N ILE A 102 -4.57 10.18 8.43
CA ILE A 102 -3.53 9.28 8.97
C ILE A 102 -3.58 9.27 10.48
N ASN A 103 -3.88 8.11 11.07
CA ASN A 103 -3.78 7.87 12.50
C ASN A 103 -2.31 7.80 12.92
N ARG A 104 -1.82 8.90 13.49
CA ARG A 104 -0.46 9.02 14.03
C ARG A 104 -0.44 8.77 15.53
N ASN A 105 0.46 7.91 15.98
CA ASN A 105 0.65 7.64 17.40
C ASN A 105 2.15 7.45 17.72
N ASP A 106 2.80 8.50 18.20
CA ASP A 106 4.23 8.49 18.51
C ASP A 106 4.59 7.60 19.72
N ASN A 107 3.60 7.16 20.50
CA ASN A 107 3.82 6.20 21.58
C ASN A 107 3.93 4.75 21.10
N ILE A 108 3.59 4.49 19.83
CA ILE A 108 3.71 3.17 19.19
C ILE A 108 4.95 3.19 18.30
N SER A 109 5.80 2.17 18.42
CA SER A 109 7.02 2.04 17.63
C SER A 109 6.74 1.41 16.25
N VAL A 110 7.57 1.75 15.26
CA VAL A 110 7.61 1.00 13.99
C VAL A 110 7.97 -0.45 14.27
N GLY A 111 7.15 -1.38 13.77
CA GLY A 111 7.31 -2.82 14.02
C GLY A 111 6.46 -3.38 15.17
N TYR A 112 5.73 -2.53 15.91
CA TYR A 112 4.75 -2.95 16.92
C TYR A 112 3.77 -4.02 16.42
N GLN A 113 3.39 -3.94 15.14
CA GLN A 113 2.53 -4.91 14.46
C GLN A 113 3.03 -6.37 14.59
N LEU A 114 4.34 -6.58 14.71
CA LEU A 114 4.97 -7.90 14.81
C LEU A 114 5.16 -8.40 16.26
N GLU A 115 4.80 -7.60 17.26
CA GLU A 115 4.86 -8.03 18.65
C GLU A 115 3.83 -9.14 18.92
N LYS A 116 4.04 -9.94 19.97
CA LYS A 116 3.01 -10.88 20.42
C LYS A 116 1.82 -10.12 21.02
N PRO A 117 0.59 -10.64 20.94
CA PRO A 117 -0.53 -10.10 21.69
C PRO A 117 -0.22 -10.14 23.19
N LYS A 118 -0.86 -9.25 23.95
CA LYS A 118 -0.80 -9.22 25.42
C LYS A 118 -1.91 -10.10 25.99
N GLU A 119 -1.71 -10.64 27.19
CA GLU A 119 -2.76 -11.35 27.94
C GLU A 119 -4.05 -10.52 27.97
N GLY A 120 -5.17 -11.11 27.55
CA GLY A 120 -6.45 -10.42 27.49
C GLY A 120 -6.76 -9.74 26.16
N ASP A 121 -5.80 -9.62 25.24
CA ASP A 121 -6.06 -9.04 23.90
C ASP A 121 -7.07 -9.90 23.12
N THR A 122 -7.91 -9.24 22.34
CA THR A 122 -8.82 -9.93 21.41
C THR A 122 -8.03 -10.43 20.19
N ILE A 123 -8.22 -11.70 19.85
CA ILE A 123 -7.67 -12.35 18.66
C ILE A 123 -8.80 -13.03 17.88
N ALA A 124 -8.51 -13.47 16.65
CA ALA A 124 -9.41 -14.34 15.91
C ALA A 124 -8.68 -15.57 15.36
N VAL A 125 -9.36 -16.71 15.34
CA VAL A 125 -8.91 -17.94 14.69
C VAL A 125 -9.79 -18.20 13.48
N LEU A 126 -9.20 -18.07 12.29
CA LEU A 126 -9.84 -18.40 11.02
C LEU A 126 -9.63 -19.89 10.76
N GLN A 127 -10.68 -20.68 10.94
CA GLN A 127 -10.67 -22.11 10.62
C GLN A 127 -10.91 -22.29 9.13
N THR A 128 -9.89 -22.67 8.36
CA THR A 128 -10.00 -22.80 6.90
C THR A 128 -10.07 -24.27 6.45
N SER A 129 -10.28 -24.50 5.15
CA SER A 129 -10.10 -25.83 4.55
C SER A 129 -8.65 -26.31 4.58
N GLU A 130 -7.68 -25.40 4.65
CA GLU A 130 -6.25 -25.71 4.54
C GLU A 130 -5.51 -25.76 5.88
N GLY A 131 -6.15 -25.30 6.96
CA GLY A 131 -5.57 -25.18 8.30
C GLY A 131 -6.14 -23.98 9.05
N ASP A 132 -5.66 -23.73 10.26
CA ASP A 132 -6.10 -22.59 11.06
C ASP A 132 -5.10 -21.43 10.91
N ILE A 133 -5.63 -20.20 10.86
CA ILE A 133 -4.83 -18.97 10.83
C ILE A 133 -5.27 -18.10 12.02
N THR A 134 -4.34 -17.76 12.92
CA THR A 134 -4.63 -16.92 14.08
C THR A 134 -4.14 -15.50 13.81
N ILE A 135 -4.99 -14.51 14.07
CA ILE A 135 -4.71 -13.09 13.87
C ILE A 135 -4.91 -12.28 15.14
N ARG A 136 -4.09 -11.24 15.33
CA ARG A 136 -4.26 -10.20 16.37
C ARG A 136 -4.80 -8.91 15.76
N PHE A 137 -5.65 -8.18 16.49
CA PHE A 137 -6.26 -6.93 16.02
C PHE A 137 -5.51 -5.67 16.50
N PHE A 138 -5.77 -4.53 15.82
CA PHE A 138 -5.23 -3.21 16.18
C PHE A 138 -6.33 -2.15 16.41
N PRO A 139 -7.20 -2.32 17.43
CA PRO A 139 -8.38 -1.45 17.62
C PRO A 139 -8.02 0.00 17.97
N GLU A 140 -6.81 0.29 18.46
CA GLU A 140 -6.39 1.68 18.71
C GLU A 140 -6.06 2.45 17.44
N LEU A 141 -5.69 1.74 16.37
CA LEU A 141 -5.25 2.35 15.11
C LEU A 141 -6.28 2.24 13.98
N ALA A 142 -7.07 1.16 13.97
CA ALA A 142 -8.16 0.92 13.01
C ALA A 142 -9.47 0.48 13.72
N PRO A 143 -10.04 1.30 14.62
CA PRO A 143 -11.18 0.92 15.47
C PRO A 143 -12.43 0.50 14.70
N LYS A 144 -12.82 1.21 13.64
CA LYS A 144 -14.03 0.88 12.88
C LYS A 144 -13.85 -0.37 12.05
N THR A 145 -12.68 -0.54 11.46
CA THR A 145 -12.34 -1.72 10.68
C THR A 145 -12.34 -2.98 11.55
N VAL A 146 -11.69 -2.91 12.72
CA VAL A 146 -11.69 -4.02 13.70
C VAL A 146 -13.10 -4.32 14.18
N THR A 147 -13.89 -3.29 14.52
CA THR A 147 -15.29 -3.45 14.95
C THR A 147 -16.14 -4.13 13.87
N ASN A 148 -16.00 -3.70 12.62
CA ASN A 148 -16.71 -4.30 11.49
C ASN A 148 -16.35 -5.77 11.31
N PHE A 149 -15.07 -6.10 11.33
CA PHE A 149 -14.61 -7.49 11.17
C PHE A 149 -15.12 -8.39 12.30
N ILE A 150 -14.96 -7.97 13.56
CA ILE A 150 -15.42 -8.74 14.74
C ILE A 150 -16.92 -8.96 14.68
N ASN A 151 -17.72 -7.91 14.43
CA ASN A 151 -19.17 -8.03 14.36
C ASN A 151 -19.63 -9.01 13.27
N LEU A 152 -19.03 -8.93 12.08
CA LEU A 152 -19.34 -9.85 10.97
C LEU A 152 -18.94 -11.30 11.30
N ALA A 153 -17.79 -11.50 11.96
CA ALA A 153 -17.36 -12.82 12.42
C ALA A 153 -18.30 -13.40 13.48
N GLU A 154 -18.68 -12.63 14.50
CA GLU A 154 -19.61 -13.07 15.55
C GLU A 154 -21.02 -13.37 15.02
N GLN A 155 -21.44 -12.69 13.95
CA GLN A 155 -22.69 -12.96 13.23
C GLN A 155 -22.61 -14.20 12.32
N GLY A 156 -21.44 -14.82 12.18
CA GLY A 156 -21.20 -15.93 11.27
C GLY A 156 -21.24 -15.53 9.79
N ALA A 157 -21.10 -14.24 9.47
CA ALA A 157 -21.19 -13.76 8.09
C ALA A 157 -20.10 -14.38 7.21
N TYR A 158 -18.88 -14.54 7.76
CA TYR A 158 -17.76 -15.15 7.03
C TYR A 158 -17.84 -16.67 6.92
N ASP A 159 -18.77 -17.34 7.59
CA ASP A 159 -18.88 -18.80 7.59
C ASP A 159 -19.17 -19.32 6.17
N ASN A 160 -18.34 -20.25 5.71
CA ASN A 160 -18.35 -20.83 4.36
C ASN A 160 -18.11 -19.84 3.21
N THR A 161 -17.58 -18.63 3.50
CA THR A 161 -17.02 -17.77 2.45
C THR A 161 -15.69 -18.34 1.93
N THR A 162 -15.21 -17.87 0.78
CA THR A 162 -13.98 -18.38 0.17
C THR A 162 -12.90 -17.31 0.07
N PHE A 163 -11.65 -17.76 -0.02
CA PHE A 163 -10.59 -16.98 -0.65
C PHE A 163 -10.75 -17.14 -2.17
N TYR A 164 -11.37 -16.14 -2.81
CA TYR A 164 -11.72 -16.19 -4.23
C TYR A 164 -10.66 -15.56 -5.14
N ARG A 165 -9.60 -14.97 -4.56
CA ARG A 165 -8.48 -14.44 -5.31
C ARG A 165 -7.18 -14.70 -4.56
N VAL A 166 -6.25 -15.41 -5.19
CA VAL A 166 -5.02 -15.86 -4.58
C VAL A 166 -3.87 -15.66 -5.55
N ILE A 167 -2.83 -14.96 -5.10
CA ILE A 167 -1.67 -14.64 -5.93
C ILE A 167 -0.41 -14.90 -5.10
N ASP A 168 0.38 -15.87 -5.57
CA ASP A 168 1.70 -16.18 -5.04
C ASP A 168 2.60 -14.93 -5.05
N ASP A 169 3.40 -14.79 -4.00
CA ASP A 169 4.19 -13.60 -3.72
C ASP A 169 3.39 -12.29 -3.69
N PHE A 170 2.11 -12.32 -3.31
CA PHE A 170 1.32 -11.10 -3.14
C PHE A 170 0.38 -11.20 -1.93
N MET A 171 -0.74 -11.92 -2.07
CA MET A 171 -1.77 -12.01 -1.03
C MET A 171 -2.80 -13.11 -1.30
N ILE A 172 -3.55 -13.45 -0.25
CA ILE A 172 -4.79 -14.24 -0.33
C ILE A 172 -5.97 -13.35 0.05
N GLN A 173 -6.97 -13.22 -0.82
CA GLN A 173 -8.12 -12.31 -0.66
C GLN A 173 -9.44 -13.08 -0.62
N GLY A 174 -10.28 -12.71 0.34
CA GLY A 174 -11.53 -13.42 0.64
C GLY A 174 -12.53 -12.55 1.39
N GLY A 175 -13.39 -13.20 2.17
CA GLY A 175 -14.32 -12.53 3.09
C GLY A 175 -15.41 -11.72 2.40
N ASN A 176 -16.08 -12.28 1.38
CA ASN A 176 -17.18 -11.62 0.65
C ASN A 176 -18.55 -12.25 0.97
N PRO A 177 -19.11 -12.05 2.17
CA PRO A 177 -20.45 -12.49 2.55
C PRO A 177 -21.57 -11.67 1.90
N GLU A 178 -22.82 -12.12 2.04
CA GLU A 178 -24.00 -11.33 1.62
C GLU A 178 -24.14 -10.04 2.43
N GLN A 179 -23.90 -10.11 3.75
CA GLN A 179 -23.85 -8.92 4.60
C GLN A 179 -22.45 -8.33 4.57
N THR A 180 -22.25 -7.32 3.72
CA THR A 180 -20.92 -6.80 3.41
C THR A 180 -20.38 -5.80 4.42
N SER A 181 -21.18 -5.30 5.37
CA SER A 181 -20.76 -4.32 6.38
C SER A 181 -21.69 -4.34 7.60
N THR A 182 -21.15 -4.20 8.80
CA THR A 182 -21.97 -4.01 10.02
C THR A 182 -22.63 -2.64 10.09
N TYR A 183 -22.16 -1.68 9.28
CA TYR A 183 -22.68 -0.31 9.22
C TYR A 183 -23.75 -0.13 8.13
N GLY A 184 -24.00 -1.16 7.33
CA GLY A 184 -25.00 -1.15 6.24
C GLY A 184 -24.59 -0.38 4.98
N ALA A 185 -23.39 0.20 4.96
CA ALA A 185 -22.79 0.89 3.84
C ALA A 185 -21.26 0.77 3.89
N ASP A 186 -20.60 1.26 2.84
CA ASP A 186 -19.16 1.48 2.79
C ASP A 186 -18.71 2.40 3.94
N PHE A 187 -17.48 2.21 4.42
CA PHE A 187 -16.87 3.05 5.44
C PHE A 187 -15.44 3.46 5.09
N GLU A 188 -14.99 4.50 5.79
CA GLU A 188 -13.73 5.20 5.58
C GLU A 188 -12.49 4.31 5.78
N ASP A 189 -11.38 4.74 5.18
CA ASP A 189 -10.06 4.19 5.46
C ASP A 189 -9.53 4.66 6.83
N GLU A 190 -8.77 3.80 7.51
CA GLU A 190 -8.11 4.09 8.80
C GLU A 190 -6.60 3.87 8.66
N PHE A 191 -5.96 4.61 7.75
CA PHE A 191 -4.53 4.50 7.53
C PHE A 191 -3.73 4.92 8.77
N SER A 192 -2.60 4.27 9.00
CA SER A 192 -1.72 4.57 10.14
C SER A 192 -0.27 4.63 9.71
N ASP A 193 0.50 5.50 10.35
CA ASP A 193 1.96 5.55 10.19
C ASP A 193 2.70 4.51 11.06
N LYS A 194 1.96 3.58 11.69
CA LYS A 194 2.47 2.48 12.52
C LYS A 194 1.99 1.08 12.09
N LEU A 195 1.04 0.99 11.16
CA LEU A 195 0.57 -0.27 10.59
C LEU A 195 0.88 -0.31 9.10
N PHE A 196 1.46 -1.41 8.65
CA PHE A 196 2.04 -1.55 7.32
C PHE A 196 1.59 -2.87 6.69
N ASN A 197 1.45 -2.92 5.38
CA ASN A 197 1.14 -4.11 4.57
C ASN A 197 2.34 -5.06 4.46
N ILE A 198 3.08 -5.25 5.55
CA ILE A 198 4.16 -6.24 5.68
C ILE A 198 3.61 -7.67 5.62
N ARG A 199 4.47 -8.67 5.45
CA ARG A 199 4.06 -10.08 5.44
C ARG A 199 3.21 -10.45 6.66
N GLY A 200 2.08 -11.12 6.40
CA GLY A 200 1.08 -11.52 7.38
C GLY A 200 0.13 -10.41 7.83
N ALA A 201 0.29 -9.17 7.35
CA ALA A 201 -0.66 -8.10 7.61
C ALA A 201 -2.01 -8.45 6.98
N VAL A 202 -3.09 -8.26 7.76
CA VAL A 202 -4.46 -8.40 7.31
C VAL A 202 -5.02 -7.01 7.05
N SER A 203 -5.48 -6.79 5.82
CA SER A 203 -5.87 -5.48 5.32
C SER A 203 -7.21 -5.53 4.60
N MET A 204 -7.96 -4.44 4.66
CA MET A 204 -9.21 -4.32 3.93
C MET A 204 -8.96 -4.24 2.42
N ALA A 205 -9.71 -5.04 1.66
CA ALA A 205 -9.85 -4.82 0.23
C ALA A 205 -10.90 -3.72 -0.01
N ASN A 206 -10.61 -2.80 -0.92
CA ASN A 206 -11.47 -1.69 -1.30
C ASN A 206 -11.40 -1.48 -2.82
N SER A 207 -12.33 -0.69 -3.37
CA SER A 207 -12.38 -0.37 -4.81
C SER A 207 -11.89 1.05 -5.12
N ASN A 208 -11.79 1.88 -4.08
CA ASN A 208 -11.23 3.22 -4.06
C ASN A 208 -11.11 3.67 -2.59
N ARG A 209 -10.73 4.93 -2.38
CA ARG A 209 -10.79 5.57 -1.07
C ARG A 209 -12.18 5.44 -0.43
N ASP A 210 -12.21 5.14 0.87
CA ASP A 210 -13.41 5.11 1.71
C ASP A 210 -14.51 4.17 1.20
N THR A 211 -14.10 3.05 0.59
CA THR A 211 -15.01 2.01 0.09
C THR A 211 -14.83 0.67 0.80
N ASN A 212 -14.45 0.70 2.08
CA ASN A 212 -14.27 -0.51 2.87
C ASN A 212 -15.62 -1.18 3.14
N THR A 213 -15.65 -2.51 3.00
CA THR A 213 -16.84 -3.33 3.29
C THR A 213 -16.47 -4.52 4.18
N SER A 214 -16.39 -5.73 3.63
CA SER A 214 -16.10 -6.98 4.38
C SER A 214 -14.90 -7.72 3.82
N GLN A 215 -14.59 -7.48 2.55
CA GLN A 215 -13.50 -8.15 1.89
C GLN A 215 -12.18 -7.73 2.53
N PHE A 216 -11.33 -8.71 2.78
CA PHE A 216 -10.00 -8.52 3.31
C PHE A 216 -9.00 -9.41 2.58
N PHE A 217 -7.73 -9.10 2.74
CA PHE A 217 -6.64 -9.93 2.28
C PHE A 217 -5.56 -10.09 3.34
N ILE A 218 -4.78 -11.16 3.21
CA ILE A 218 -3.59 -11.41 4.02
C ILE A 218 -2.37 -11.29 3.12
N ASN A 219 -1.44 -10.41 3.46
CA ASN A 219 -0.21 -10.20 2.71
C ASN A 219 0.68 -11.44 2.81
N GLN A 220 1.01 -12.05 1.66
CA GLN A 220 1.83 -13.25 1.60
C GLN A 220 3.22 -12.99 1.02
N LYS A 221 3.54 -11.85 0.41
CA LYS A 221 4.91 -11.63 -0.11
C LYS A 221 5.99 -11.73 0.98
N ASP A 222 6.98 -12.59 0.82
CA ASP A 222 8.14 -12.67 1.73
C ASP A 222 9.25 -11.65 1.41
N ALA A 223 10.30 -11.64 2.23
CA ALA A 223 11.39 -10.67 2.08
C ALA A 223 12.25 -10.97 0.84
N GLU A 224 12.38 -12.23 0.47
CA GLU A 224 13.11 -12.73 -0.69
C GLU A 224 12.42 -12.30 -1.98
N ALA A 225 11.11 -12.52 -2.09
CA ALA A 225 10.26 -12.09 -3.20
C ALA A 225 10.24 -10.56 -3.32
N PHE A 226 10.07 -9.83 -2.21
CA PHE A 226 10.17 -8.36 -2.20
C PHE A 226 11.49 -7.85 -2.79
N LYS A 227 12.62 -8.50 -2.45
CA LYS A 227 13.94 -8.15 -3.01
C LYS A 227 14.06 -8.58 -4.47
N ALA A 228 13.53 -9.74 -4.84
CA ALA A 228 13.57 -10.28 -6.20
C ALA A 228 12.81 -9.38 -7.20
N GLU A 229 11.74 -8.73 -6.75
CA GLU A 229 11.00 -7.72 -7.51
C GLU A 229 11.72 -6.34 -7.56
N GLY A 230 12.92 -6.23 -6.98
CA GLY A 230 13.74 -5.01 -6.97
C GLY A 230 13.57 -4.13 -5.73
N GLY A 231 12.66 -4.49 -4.82
CA GLY A 231 12.44 -3.84 -3.52
C GLY A 231 12.27 -2.32 -3.64
N TRP A 232 12.92 -1.58 -2.74
CA TRP A 232 12.83 -0.12 -2.68
C TRP A 232 13.23 0.60 -3.98
N ASN A 233 14.20 0.07 -4.73
CA ASN A 233 14.63 0.71 -5.97
C ASN A 233 13.49 0.81 -7.00
N VAL A 234 12.66 -0.23 -7.11
CA VAL A 234 11.51 -0.22 -8.03
C VAL A 234 10.40 0.69 -7.52
N LEU A 235 10.15 0.71 -6.21
CA LEU A 235 9.17 1.61 -5.62
C LEU A 235 9.55 3.08 -5.80
N GLU A 236 10.83 3.43 -5.61
CA GLU A 236 11.35 4.77 -5.80
C GLU A 236 11.27 5.21 -7.28
N GLN A 237 11.58 4.31 -8.22
CA GLN A 237 11.40 4.58 -9.66
C GLN A 237 9.92 4.77 -10.05
N ASN A 238 9.03 3.96 -9.49
CA ASN A 238 7.59 4.09 -9.71
C ASN A 238 7.08 5.42 -9.18
N TRP A 239 7.55 5.84 -8.00
CA TRP A 239 7.21 7.12 -7.42
C TRP A 239 7.64 8.30 -8.30
N GLU A 240 8.90 8.32 -8.74
CA GLU A 240 9.40 9.39 -9.63
C GLU A 240 8.60 9.49 -10.94
N SER A 241 8.19 8.33 -11.48
CA SER A 241 7.31 8.29 -12.64
C SER A 241 5.92 8.88 -12.34
N ALA A 242 5.29 8.46 -11.23
CA ALA A 242 3.98 8.96 -10.80
C ALA A 242 4.02 10.48 -10.53
N LYS A 243 5.03 10.96 -9.82
CA LYS A 243 5.30 12.38 -9.54
C LYS A 243 5.44 13.20 -10.82
N THR A 244 6.16 12.66 -11.81
CA THR A 244 6.26 13.27 -13.15
C THR A 244 4.90 13.37 -13.84
N GLN A 245 4.08 12.32 -13.78
CA GLN A 245 2.72 12.37 -14.35
C GLN A 245 1.83 13.39 -13.64
N LEU A 246 1.89 13.46 -12.31
CA LEU A 246 1.16 14.48 -11.54
C LEU A 246 1.53 15.89 -12.03
N VAL A 247 2.83 16.18 -12.21
CA VAL A 247 3.29 17.46 -12.77
C VAL A 247 2.76 17.70 -14.18
N ASN A 248 2.74 16.69 -15.03
CA ASN A 248 2.23 16.82 -16.40
C ASN A 248 0.72 17.09 -16.46
N TYR A 249 -0.04 16.51 -15.53
CA TYR A 249 -1.50 16.62 -15.50
C TYR A 249 -2.03 17.74 -14.61
N LYS A 250 -1.21 18.38 -13.75
CA LYS A 250 -1.68 19.32 -12.71
C LYS A 250 -2.60 20.44 -13.20
N ASP A 251 -2.34 20.99 -14.38
CA ASP A 251 -3.11 22.09 -14.99
C ASP A 251 -4.14 21.58 -16.02
N SER A 252 -4.26 20.26 -16.17
CA SER A 252 -5.13 19.62 -17.15
C SER A 252 -6.49 19.26 -16.55
N ASN A 253 -7.51 19.18 -17.40
CA ASN A 253 -8.81 18.62 -17.04
C ASN A 253 -8.82 17.08 -16.89
N LEU A 254 -7.65 16.43 -17.01
CA LEU A 254 -7.48 14.98 -16.88
C LEU A 254 -6.86 14.58 -15.53
N LEU A 255 -6.51 15.52 -14.66
CA LEU A 255 -5.87 15.23 -13.37
C LEU A 255 -6.70 14.30 -12.50
N SER A 256 -8.00 14.57 -12.35
CA SER A 256 -8.90 13.71 -11.56
C SER A 256 -9.00 12.31 -12.15
N THR A 257 -9.13 12.19 -13.48
CA THR A 257 -9.13 10.89 -14.17
C THR A 257 -7.82 10.14 -13.98
N PHE A 258 -6.69 10.85 -14.02
CA PHE A 258 -5.38 10.25 -13.73
C PHE A 258 -5.34 9.70 -12.30
N ILE A 259 -5.77 10.49 -11.31
CA ILE A 259 -5.79 10.10 -9.90
C ILE A 259 -6.73 8.91 -9.67
N ASP A 260 -7.92 8.91 -10.27
CA ASP A 260 -8.86 7.80 -10.16
C ASP A 260 -8.31 6.50 -10.75
N GLN A 261 -7.57 6.60 -11.85
CA GLN A 261 -7.05 5.42 -12.54
C GLN A 261 -5.72 4.92 -11.98
N TYR A 262 -4.85 5.81 -11.55
CA TYR A 262 -3.45 5.52 -11.22
C TYR A 262 -3.05 5.94 -9.80
N GLY A 263 -3.95 6.49 -8.99
CA GLY A 263 -3.62 6.99 -7.66
C GLY A 263 -2.98 5.96 -6.73
N ALA A 264 -3.32 4.68 -6.88
CA ALA A 264 -2.67 3.58 -6.16
C ALA A 264 -1.15 3.48 -6.42
N THR A 265 -0.65 4.05 -7.52
CA THR A 265 0.78 4.09 -7.87
C THR A 265 1.52 5.31 -7.30
N CYS A 266 0.80 6.28 -6.75
CA CYS A 266 1.37 7.50 -6.16
C CYS A 266 1.94 7.26 -4.75
N TYR A 267 2.68 6.18 -4.56
CA TYR A 267 3.33 5.85 -3.30
C TYR A 267 4.60 6.69 -3.12
N ASP A 268 4.55 7.68 -2.24
CA ASP A 268 5.61 8.64 -2.00
C ASP A 268 6.71 8.05 -1.12
N THR A 269 7.71 7.48 -1.77
CA THR A 269 8.87 6.88 -1.10
C THR A 269 9.78 7.89 -0.42
N ASP A 270 9.63 9.19 -0.69
CA ASP A 270 10.41 10.26 -0.05
C ASP A 270 9.94 10.46 1.41
N LEU A 271 8.68 10.13 1.71
CA LEU A 271 8.09 10.23 3.05
C LEU A 271 8.30 8.98 3.91
N VAL A 272 8.71 7.85 3.32
CA VAL A 272 8.85 6.58 4.03
C VAL A 272 10.13 6.59 4.89
N PRO A 273 10.02 6.50 6.23
CA PRO A 273 11.20 6.51 7.09
C PRO A 273 12.09 5.27 6.89
N ASP A 274 13.40 5.41 7.12
CA ASP A 274 14.35 4.30 7.02
C ASP A 274 13.99 3.09 7.90
N SER A 275 13.37 3.33 9.06
CA SER A 275 12.88 2.27 9.94
C SER A 275 11.78 1.42 9.28
N VAL A 276 10.88 2.05 8.52
CA VAL A 276 9.84 1.37 7.74
C VAL A 276 10.46 0.67 6.54
N LYS A 277 11.43 1.31 5.86
CA LYS A 277 12.19 0.66 4.77
C LYS A 277 12.92 -0.61 5.23
N ALA A 278 13.52 -0.56 6.42
CA ALA A 278 14.17 -1.70 7.05
C ALA A 278 13.17 -2.80 7.44
N LEU A 279 11.97 -2.42 7.91
CA LEU A 279 10.90 -3.36 8.26
C LEU A 279 10.49 -4.22 7.06
N TYR A 280 10.23 -3.61 5.90
CA TYR A 280 9.92 -4.35 4.66
C TYR A 280 11.11 -5.17 4.15
N SER A 281 12.32 -4.61 4.19
CA SER A 281 13.52 -5.34 3.76
C SER A 281 13.78 -6.62 4.56
N LYS A 282 13.30 -6.64 5.82
CA LYS A 282 13.41 -7.79 6.72
C LYS A 282 12.26 -8.78 6.56
N ASN A 283 11.02 -8.32 6.39
CA ASN A 283 9.84 -9.17 6.54
C ASN A 283 9.10 -9.43 5.22
N GLY A 284 9.32 -8.62 4.18
CA GLY A 284 8.50 -8.65 2.96
C GLY A 284 7.17 -7.92 3.13
N GLY A 285 6.28 -8.13 2.16
CA GLY A 285 4.97 -7.48 2.05
C GLY A 285 4.89 -6.46 0.92
N ASN A 286 3.79 -5.73 0.88
CA ASN A 286 3.37 -4.89 -0.25
C ASN A 286 3.33 -3.42 0.14
N ALA A 287 4.50 -2.79 0.28
CA ALA A 287 4.66 -1.41 0.75
C ALA A 287 3.80 -0.38 -0.01
N HIS A 288 3.61 -0.56 -1.32
CA HIS A 288 2.79 0.33 -2.14
C HIS A 288 1.30 0.39 -1.75
N LEU A 289 0.83 -0.51 -0.88
CA LEU A 289 -0.53 -0.51 -0.34
C LEU A 289 -0.66 0.33 0.95
N ASP A 290 0.43 0.84 1.50
CA ASP A 290 0.41 1.66 2.72
C ASP A 290 -0.13 3.06 2.42
N GLY A 291 -1.40 3.28 2.75
CA GLY A 291 -2.08 4.56 2.49
C GLY A 291 -1.47 5.76 3.20
N ALA A 292 -0.76 5.54 4.31
CA ALA A 292 -0.05 6.59 5.05
C ALA A 292 1.04 7.30 4.24
N TYR A 293 1.55 6.65 3.19
CA TYR A 293 2.59 7.22 2.32
C TYR A 293 2.11 7.33 0.87
N ASN A 294 0.80 7.36 0.62
CA ASN A 294 0.29 7.64 -0.72
C ASN A 294 -0.05 9.12 -0.88
N ALA A 295 0.52 9.76 -1.90
CA ALA A 295 0.38 11.20 -2.13
C ALA A 295 -1.03 11.67 -2.47
N VAL A 296 -1.91 10.77 -2.95
CA VAL A 296 -3.29 11.10 -3.36
C VAL A 296 -4.34 10.34 -2.57
N ASP A 297 -3.96 9.87 -1.37
CA ASP A 297 -4.86 9.26 -0.39
C ASP A 297 -5.59 8.03 -0.98
N ARG A 298 -4.77 7.00 -1.21
CA ARG A 298 -5.11 5.66 -1.72
C ARG A 298 -4.31 4.63 -0.95
N GLY A 299 -4.86 3.45 -0.73
CA GLY A 299 -4.16 2.35 -0.05
C GLY A 299 -5.16 1.41 0.58
N ASN A 300 -4.67 0.58 1.50
CA ASN A 300 -5.49 -0.42 2.19
C ASN A 300 -5.27 -0.34 3.69
N THR A 301 -6.37 -0.29 4.43
CA THR A 301 -6.37 -0.22 5.90
C THR A 301 -5.89 -1.55 6.47
N VAL A 302 -4.73 -1.54 7.13
CA VAL A 302 -4.22 -2.67 7.92
C VAL A 302 -4.93 -2.64 9.28
N PHE A 303 -5.53 -3.76 9.69
CA PHE A 303 -6.30 -3.82 10.94
C PHE A 303 -5.96 -5.03 11.81
N ALA A 304 -5.21 -6.00 11.28
CA ALA A 304 -4.75 -7.16 12.01
C ALA A 304 -3.43 -7.71 11.46
N GLN A 305 -2.81 -8.63 12.20
CA GLN A 305 -1.59 -9.33 11.81
C GLN A 305 -1.73 -10.82 12.14
N VAL A 306 -1.32 -11.69 11.23
CA VAL A 306 -1.18 -13.13 11.48
C VAL A 306 -0.09 -13.36 12.51
N ILE A 307 -0.44 -14.07 13.58
CA ILE A 307 0.47 -14.48 14.67
C ILE A 307 0.79 -15.97 14.63
N GLU A 308 -0.08 -16.80 14.04
CA GLU A 308 0.13 -18.24 13.83
C GLU A 308 -0.56 -18.67 12.52
N GLY A 309 -0.02 -19.68 11.82
CA GLY A 309 -0.59 -20.19 10.57
C GLY A 309 -0.11 -19.49 9.29
N MET A 310 1.07 -18.85 9.31
CA MET A 310 1.65 -18.29 8.07
C MET A 310 1.99 -19.38 7.03
N ASP A 311 2.32 -20.60 7.46
CA ASP A 311 2.48 -21.77 6.59
C ASP A 311 1.16 -22.17 5.92
N VAL A 312 0.02 -21.99 6.60
CA VAL A 312 -1.32 -22.15 6.02
C VAL A 312 -1.59 -21.05 4.98
N VAL A 313 -1.21 -19.79 5.27
CA VAL A 313 -1.30 -18.69 4.29
C VAL A 313 -0.48 -19.00 3.04
N ASP A 314 0.75 -19.49 3.19
CA ASP A 314 1.61 -19.89 2.07
C ASP A 314 1.01 -21.05 1.28
N LYS A 315 0.49 -22.06 1.98
CA LYS A 315 -0.18 -23.20 1.35
C LYS A 315 -1.38 -22.75 0.53
N ILE A 316 -2.18 -21.81 1.05
CA ILE A 316 -3.30 -21.22 0.30
C ILE A 316 -2.76 -20.45 -0.91
N ALA A 317 -1.73 -19.62 -0.74
CA ALA A 317 -1.15 -18.81 -1.83
C ALA A 317 -0.67 -19.63 -3.03
N LEU A 318 -0.25 -20.88 -2.79
CA LEU A 318 0.28 -21.80 -3.79
C LEU A 318 -0.77 -22.72 -4.42
N VAL A 319 -2.06 -22.60 -4.08
CA VAL A 319 -3.11 -23.39 -4.76
C VAL A 319 -3.19 -23.02 -6.23
N LYS A 320 -3.61 -23.98 -7.06
CA LYS A 320 -3.78 -23.73 -8.49
C LYS A 320 -4.94 -22.76 -8.73
N THR A 321 -4.70 -21.75 -9.54
CA THR A 321 -5.70 -20.73 -9.89
C THR A 321 -5.99 -20.70 -11.40
N ASP A 322 -7.14 -20.13 -11.75
CA ASP A 322 -7.51 -19.81 -13.12
C ASP A 322 -6.88 -18.50 -13.62
N GLU A 323 -7.26 -18.04 -14.81
CA GLU A 323 -6.74 -16.79 -15.39
C GLU A 323 -7.15 -15.50 -14.66
N ASN A 324 -8.05 -15.58 -13.68
CA ASN A 324 -8.51 -14.47 -12.85
C ASN A 324 -7.99 -14.57 -11.41
N ASP A 325 -6.96 -15.41 -11.18
CA ASP A 325 -6.39 -15.69 -9.87
C ASP A 325 -7.37 -16.38 -8.91
N MET A 326 -8.46 -16.96 -9.42
CA MET A 326 -9.44 -17.68 -8.61
C MET A 326 -8.99 -19.13 -8.40
N PRO A 327 -8.94 -19.66 -7.16
CA PRO A 327 -8.60 -21.07 -6.92
C PRO A 327 -9.51 -22.04 -7.70
N GLU A 328 -8.90 -23.04 -8.35
CA GLU A 328 -9.65 -24.10 -9.07
C GLU A 328 -10.46 -24.97 -8.10
N GLU A 329 -9.93 -25.16 -6.90
CA GLU A 329 -10.62 -25.78 -5.76
C GLU A 329 -10.86 -24.71 -4.69
N ASN A 330 -12.10 -24.62 -4.21
CA ASN A 330 -12.47 -23.60 -3.23
C ASN A 330 -11.68 -23.76 -1.93
N VAL A 331 -10.94 -22.72 -1.56
CA VAL A 331 -10.39 -22.56 -0.22
C VAL A 331 -11.43 -21.83 0.64
N VAL A 332 -11.94 -22.51 1.65
CA VAL A 332 -13.12 -22.08 2.42
C VAL A 332 -12.73 -21.61 3.82
N ILE A 333 -13.22 -20.45 4.23
CA ILE A 333 -13.26 -20.02 5.63
C ILE A 333 -14.47 -20.73 6.26
N LYS A 334 -14.25 -21.79 7.03
CA LYS A 334 -15.33 -22.56 7.64
C LYS A 334 -16.02 -21.75 8.74
N LYS A 335 -15.20 -21.07 9.55
CA LYS A 335 -15.65 -20.26 10.69
C LYS A 335 -14.54 -19.31 11.11
N ILE A 336 -14.90 -18.16 11.67
CA ILE A 336 -13.98 -17.28 12.39
C ILE A 336 -14.40 -17.23 13.86
N GLU A 337 -13.51 -17.65 14.76
CA GLU A 337 -13.75 -17.61 16.20
C GLU A 337 -13.02 -16.44 16.85
N ILE A 338 -13.78 -15.52 17.47
CA ILE A 338 -13.22 -14.45 18.29
C ILE A 338 -12.86 -15.02 19.66
N LYS A 339 -11.62 -14.81 20.10
CA LYS A 339 -11.09 -15.33 21.38
C LYS A 339 -10.34 -14.25 22.14
N THR A 340 -10.16 -14.51 23.42
CA THR A 340 -9.23 -13.76 24.27
C THR A 340 -7.90 -14.50 24.29
N PHE A 341 -6.81 -13.80 24.00
CA PHE A 341 -5.47 -14.36 24.03
C PHE A 341 -5.03 -14.67 25.47
N SER A 342 -4.45 -15.85 25.67
CA SER A 342 -3.80 -16.24 26.91
C SER A 342 -2.45 -16.90 26.65
N ASP A 343 -1.40 -16.41 27.33
CA ASP A 343 -0.02 -16.91 27.19
C ASP A 343 0.13 -18.38 27.65
N SER A 344 -0.78 -18.85 28.51
CA SER A 344 -0.69 -20.18 29.13
C SER A 344 -0.96 -21.35 28.18
N GLU A 345 -1.66 -21.13 27.06
CA GLU A 345 -2.01 -22.19 26.11
C GLU A 345 -0.88 -22.52 25.11
N ASN A 346 0.16 -21.68 25.02
CA ASN A 346 1.24 -21.84 24.02
C ASN A 346 2.51 -22.52 24.59
N THR A 347 2.43 -23.11 25.79
CA THR A 347 3.59 -23.72 26.48
C THR A 347 3.65 -25.25 26.31
N THR A 348 2.73 -25.88 25.59
CA THR A 348 2.62 -27.36 25.49
C THR A 348 3.18 -27.98 24.20
N ALA A 349 3.91 -27.24 23.38
CA ALA A 349 4.44 -27.74 22.10
C ALA A 349 5.95 -28.08 22.07
N GLU A 350 6.68 -27.97 23.19
CA GLU A 350 8.10 -28.34 23.28
C GLU A 350 8.40 -29.23 24.51
N GLU A 351 7.91 -30.47 24.48
CA GLU A 351 8.50 -31.63 25.18
C GLU A 351 8.46 -32.84 24.24
#